data_AF-A0A255D545-F1
#
_entry.id   AF-A0A255D545-F1
#
_cell.length_a   1.000
_cell.length_b   1.000
_cell.length_c   1.000
_cell.angle_alpha   90.00
_cell.angle_beta   90.00
_cell.angle_gamma   90.00
#
_symmetry.space_group_name_H-M   'P 1'
#
loop_
_entity.id
_entity.type
_entity.pdbx_description
1 polymer ?
#
loop_
_entity_poly.entity_id
_entity_poly.type
_entity_poly.pdbx_seq_one_letter_code
_entity_poly.pdbx_strand_id
1 'polypeptide(L)'
;MNLAAPAIAQAVSDLPKDPRSGQAWNPEPVAGNYNECAQLSAVIIKANTNAANPNTRAVMFHLGKYIPTGVPDTYGFNGVDTTQSTGDTVALAYLNGLGMQSVVKFRWNGNGVELIGNG
;
A
#
# COMPACT_ATOMS: atom_id res chain seq x y z
N MET A 1 2.77 -2.90 14.66
CA MET A 1 3.07 -2.53 13.26
C MET A 1 4.55 -2.78 13.02
N ASN A 2 4.91 -3.48 11.94
CA ASN A 2 6.30 -3.81 11.63
C ASN A 2 6.60 -3.67 10.13
N LEU A 3 7.21 -2.57 9.71
CA LEU A 3 7.54 -2.32 8.30
C LEU A 3 8.83 -3.03 7.84
N ALA A 4 9.56 -3.66 8.75
CA ALA A 4 10.73 -4.48 8.44
C ALA A 4 10.38 -5.99 8.39
N ALA A 5 9.09 -6.34 8.36
CA ALA A 5 8.66 -7.73 8.31
C ALA A 5 9.14 -8.41 7.01
N PRO A 6 9.72 -9.63 7.08
CA PRO A 6 10.18 -10.35 5.88
C PRO A 6 9.07 -10.59 4.84
N ALA A 7 7.81 -10.71 5.29
CA ALA A 7 6.65 -10.84 4.44
C ALA A 7 6.50 -9.67 3.45
N ILE A 8 6.94 -8.46 3.82
CA ILE A 8 6.93 -7.30 2.94
C ILE A 8 7.94 -7.48 1.81
N ALA A 9 9.20 -7.80 2.15
CA ALA A 9 10.24 -8.00 1.15
C ALA A 9 9.90 -9.13 0.17
N GLN A 10 9.31 -10.22 0.68
CA GLN A 10 8.82 -11.32 -0.17
C GLN A 10 7.70 -10.85 -1.11
N ALA A 11 6.66 -10.20 -0.56
CA ALA A 11 5.55 -9.71 -1.36
C ALA A 11 6.00 -8.74 -2.45
N VAL A 12 6.95 -7.85 -2.14
CA VAL A 12 7.50 -6.88 -3.10
C VAL A 12 8.30 -7.57 -4.21
N SER A 13 9.01 -8.64 -3.89
CA SER A 13 9.79 -9.43 -4.87
C SER A 13 8.89 -10.19 -5.84
N ASP A 14 7.70 -10.59 -5.40
CA ASP A 14 6.71 -11.31 -6.23
C ASP A 14 5.93 -10.38 -7.18
N LEU A 15 6.06 -9.05 -7.02
CA LEU A 15 5.35 -8.09 -7.85
C LEU A 15 5.91 -8.05 -9.28
N PRO A 16 5.04 -7.85 -10.29
CA PRO A 16 5.51 -7.46 -11.61
C PRO A 16 6.22 -6.11 -11.52
N LYS A 17 7.17 -5.89 -12.44
CA LYS A 17 7.93 -4.64 -12.56
C LYS A 17 6.97 -3.44 -12.72
N ASP A 18 7.41 -2.28 -12.25
CA ASP A 18 6.66 -1.04 -12.39
C ASP A 18 6.33 -0.77 -13.87
N PRO A 19 5.04 -0.64 -14.25
CA PRO A 19 4.65 -0.47 -15.64
C PRO A 19 5.13 0.86 -16.25
N ARG A 20 5.44 1.87 -15.42
CA ARG A 20 5.88 3.19 -15.89
C ARG A 20 7.37 3.25 -16.21
N SER A 21 8.21 2.65 -15.35
CA SER A 21 9.68 2.70 -15.48
C SER A 21 10.33 1.39 -15.92
N GLY A 22 9.60 0.28 -15.88
CA GLY A 22 10.13 -1.07 -16.09
C GLY A 22 11.10 -1.53 -15.00
N GLN A 23 11.19 -0.82 -13.87
CA GLN A 23 12.08 -1.16 -12.76
C GLN A 23 11.42 -2.10 -11.76
N ALA A 24 12.25 -2.80 -10.98
CA ALA A 24 11.78 -3.49 -9.80
C ALA A 24 11.29 -2.48 -8.75
N TRP A 25 10.56 -2.98 -7.75
CA TRP A 25 10.12 -2.17 -6.62
C TRP A 25 11.14 -2.20 -5.48
N ASN A 26 11.24 -1.12 -4.71
CA ASN A 26 12.06 -1.10 -3.50
C ASN A 26 11.30 -1.81 -2.35
N PRO A 27 11.88 -2.85 -1.71
CA PRO A 27 11.25 -3.58 -0.62
C PRO A 27 11.12 -2.78 0.67
N GLU A 28 11.82 -1.65 0.81
CA GLU A 28 11.70 -0.74 1.94
C GLU A 28 10.50 0.19 1.76
N PRO A 29 9.45 0.05 2.59
CA PRO A 29 8.27 0.89 2.47
C PRO A 29 8.55 2.34 2.84
N VAL A 30 7.95 3.27 2.12
CA VAL A 30 7.97 4.70 2.47
C VAL A 30 6.90 5.06 3.50
N ALA A 31 5.85 4.25 3.60
CA ALA A 31 4.77 4.38 4.57
C ALA A 31 4.05 3.04 4.72
N GLY A 32 3.23 2.87 5.75
CA GLY A 32 2.41 1.69 5.89
C GLY A 32 1.85 1.51 7.29
N ASN A 33 0.91 0.58 7.42
CA ASN A 33 0.34 0.13 8.68
C ASN A 33 0.41 -1.40 8.85
N TYR A 34 1.38 -2.06 8.20
CA TYR A 34 1.52 -3.53 8.21
C TYR A 34 1.37 -4.12 9.61
N ASN A 35 0.43 -5.06 9.72
CA ASN A 35 0.12 -5.77 10.93
C ASN A 35 -0.34 -7.19 10.61
N GLU A 36 0.36 -8.18 11.16
CA GLU A 36 0.05 -9.60 10.98
C GLU A 36 -1.29 -10.02 11.62
N CYS A 37 -1.77 -9.24 12.58
CA CYS A 37 -3.04 -9.50 13.27
C CYS A 37 -4.23 -8.73 12.67
N ALA A 38 -4.01 -7.81 11.73
CA ALA A 38 -5.08 -7.04 11.11
C ALA A 38 -5.71 -7.81 9.93
N GLN A 39 -7.03 -7.72 9.80
CA GLN A 39 -7.73 -8.25 8.61
C GLN A 39 -7.31 -7.50 7.34
N LEU A 40 -6.98 -6.22 7.42
CA LEU A 40 -6.38 -5.50 6.31
C LEU A 40 -5.26 -4.60 6.81
N SER A 41 -4.11 -4.70 6.17
CA SER A 41 -3.02 -3.74 6.33
C SER A 41 -2.34 -3.50 4.99
N ALA A 42 -1.60 -2.40 4.88
CA ALA A 42 -0.90 -2.05 3.66
C ALA A 42 0.45 -1.40 3.92
N VAL A 43 1.30 -1.46 2.91
CA VAL A 43 2.53 -0.68 2.84
C VAL A 43 2.60 0.03 1.50
N ILE A 44 3.17 1.23 1.48
CA ILE A 44 3.46 1.97 0.26
C ILE A 44 4.91 1.72 -0.10
N ILE A 45 5.13 1.26 -1.32
CA ILE A 45 6.45 1.09 -1.92
C ILE A 45 6.63 2.06 -3.07
N LYS A 46 7.89 2.29 -3.45
CA LYS A 46 8.25 3.10 -4.61
C LYS A 46 9.08 2.27 -5.60
N ALA A 47 9.02 2.65 -6.87
CA ALA A 47 9.90 2.09 -7.90
C ALA A 47 11.37 2.30 -7.50
N ASN A 48 12.22 1.30 -7.75
CA ASN A 48 13.65 1.35 -7.45
C ASN A 48 14.40 2.17 -8.52
N THR A 49 14.21 3.48 -8.49
CA THR A 49 14.79 4.43 -9.45
C THR A 49 15.18 5.74 -8.76
N ASN A 50 16.10 6.48 -9.40
CA ASN A 50 16.55 7.80 -8.98
C ASN A 50 15.71 8.94 -9.58
N ALA A 51 14.56 8.63 -10.21
CA ALA A 51 13.65 9.64 -10.73
C ALA A 51 13.17 10.57 -9.60
N ALA A 52 12.99 11.86 -9.89
CA ALA A 52 12.54 12.84 -8.90
C ALA A 52 11.18 12.51 -8.29
N ASN A 53 10.29 11.90 -9.07
CA ASN A 53 8.97 11.44 -8.64
C ASN A 53 8.78 9.97 -9.05
N PRO A 54 9.36 9.01 -8.30
CA PRO A 54 9.21 7.60 -8.61
C PRO A 54 7.75 7.18 -8.46
N ASN A 55 7.30 6.24 -9.28
CA ASN A 55 5.95 5.70 -9.14
C ASN A 55 5.82 4.99 -7.78
N THR A 56 4.67 5.12 -7.14
CA THR A 56 4.37 4.46 -5.87
C THR A 56 3.20 3.51 -6.03
N ARG A 57 3.11 2.51 -5.15
CA ARG A 57 2.02 1.53 -5.12
C ARG A 57 1.75 1.10 -3.68
N ALA A 58 0.49 0.85 -3.34
CA ALA A 58 0.15 0.16 -2.09
C ALA A 58 0.12 -1.36 -2.28
N VAL A 59 0.85 -2.08 -1.43
CA VAL A 59 0.79 -3.54 -1.30
C VAL A 59 -0.05 -3.87 -0.08
N MET A 60 -1.09 -4.68 -0.26
CA MET A 60 -2.05 -5.01 0.80
C MET A 60 -1.88 -6.44 1.31
N PHE A 61 -2.20 -6.61 2.59
CA PHE A 61 -2.03 -7.85 3.34
C PHE A 61 -3.28 -8.16 4.15
N HIS A 62 -3.70 -9.42 4.14
CA HIS A 62 -4.75 -9.97 4.99
C HIS A 62 -4.10 -10.90 6.01
N LEU A 63 -4.19 -10.58 7.31
CA LEU A 63 -3.57 -11.36 8.39
C LEU A 63 -2.07 -11.61 8.13
N GLY A 64 -1.35 -10.56 7.73
CA GLY A 64 0.08 -10.60 7.38
C GLY A 64 0.44 -11.27 6.04
N LYS A 65 -0.54 -11.80 5.30
CA LYS A 65 -0.31 -12.49 4.02
C LYS A 65 -0.64 -11.57 2.85
N TYR A 66 0.25 -11.54 1.86
CA TYR A 66 0.06 -10.72 0.66
C TYR A 66 -1.22 -11.10 -0.10
N ILE A 67 -1.94 -10.09 -0.58
CA ILE A 67 -3.16 -10.24 -1.39
C ILE A 67 -2.81 -9.97 -2.86
N PRO A 68 -2.63 -11.00 -3.71
CA PRO A 68 -2.16 -10.82 -5.09
C PRO A 68 -3.25 -10.40 -6.08
N THR A 69 -4.53 -10.63 -5.75
CA THR A 69 -5.67 -10.39 -6.64
C THR A 69 -6.83 -9.78 -5.88
N GLY A 70 -7.80 -9.18 -6.59
CA GLY A 70 -8.94 -8.53 -5.94
C GLY A 70 -8.56 -7.27 -5.15
N VAL A 71 -7.45 -6.63 -5.52
CA VAL A 71 -7.03 -5.32 -5.01
C VAL A 71 -7.10 -4.34 -6.18
N PRO A 72 -7.79 -3.19 -6.04
CA PRO A 72 -7.79 -2.13 -7.05
C PRO A 72 -6.38 -1.63 -7.35
N ASP A 73 -6.19 -0.95 -8.48
CA ASP A 73 -4.92 -0.28 -8.76
C ASP A 73 -4.68 0.84 -7.74
N THR A 74 -3.60 0.71 -6.97
CA THR A 74 -3.25 1.60 -5.85
C THR A 74 -2.05 2.50 -6.15
N TYR A 75 -1.86 2.83 -7.43
CA TYR A 75 -0.74 3.69 -7.83
C TYR A 75 -0.93 5.13 -7.36
N GLY A 76 0.18 5.81 -7.06
CA GLY A 76 0.20 7.24 -6.76
C GLY A 76 -0.04 7.61 -5.29
N PHE A 77 -0.55 6.70 -4.45
CA PHE A 77 -0.59 6.94 -3.00
C PHE A 77 0.81 6.98 -2.41
N ASN A 78 1.07 7.91 -1.49
CA ASN A 78 2.37 8.11 -0.86
C ASN A 78 2.32 8.03 0.68
N GLY A 79 1.16 7.73 1.25
CA GLY A 79 0.98 7.56 2.68
C GLY A 79 -0.14 6.59 3.04
N VAL A 80 -0.21 6.27 4.33
CA VAL A 80 -1.35 5.60 4.97
C VAL A 80 -1.77 6.45 6.15
N ASP A 81 -3.06 6.83 6.19
CA ASP A 81 -3.64 7.55 7.32
C ASP A 81 -4.05 6.54 8.39
N THR A 82 -3.22 6.39 9.40
CA THR A 82 -3.45 5.46 10.51
C THR A 82 -4.59 5.88 11.42
N THR A 83 -4.99 7.16 11.42
CA THR A 83 -6.11 7.67 12.23
C THR A 83 -7.46 7.29 11.63
N GLN A 84 -7.49 7.05 10.32
CA GLN A 84 -8.67 6.62 9.57
C GLN A 84 -8.60 5.13 9.17
N SER A 85 -7.57 4.41 9.60
CA SER A 85 -7.43 2.97 9.39
C SER A 85 -7.92 2.20 10.62
N THR A 86 -8.54 1.04 10.40
CA THR A 86 -9.05 0.13 11.43
C THR A 86 -8.44 -1.26 11.23
N GLY A 87 -8.94 -2.28 11.95
CA GLY A 87 -8.47 -3.66 11.77
C GLY A 87 -8.79 -4.25 10.40
N ASP A 88 -9.84 -3.79 9.72
CA ASP A 88 -10.32 -4.27 8.43
C ASP A 88 -10.27 -3.22 7.32
N THR A 89 -9.95 -1.97 7.66
CA THR A 89 -9.94 -0.82 6.74
C THR A 89 -8.57 -0.17 6.71
N VAL A 90 -8.08 0.12 5.51
CA VAL A 90 -6.86 0.90 5.26
C VAL A 90 -7.24 2.19 4.54
N ALA A 91 -6.81 3.32 5.09
CA ALA A 91 -6.96 4.62 4.48
C ALA A 91 -5.66 5.02 3.76
N LEU A 92 -5.62 4.90 2.43
CA LEU A 92 -4.47 5.34 1.65
C LEU A 92 -4.52 6.85 1.42
N ALA A 93 -3.39 7.51 1.64
CA ALA A 93 -3.26 8.95 1.51
C ALA A 93 -2.41 9.32 0.29
N TYR A 94 -2.83 10.37 -0.40
CA TYR A 94 -2.03 11.12 -1.35
C TYR A 94 -1.83 12.53 -0.80
N LEU A 95 -0.59 12.86 -0.50
CA LEU A 95 -0.14 14.18 -0.08
C LEU A 95 0.56 14.84 -1.26
N ASN A 96 0.02 15.97 -1.74
CA ASN A 96 0.69 16.75 -2.78
C ASN A 96 1.78 17.66 -2.17
N GLY A 97 2.63 18.25 -3.01
CA GLY A 97 3.70 19.15 -2.57
C GLY A 97 3.23 20.46 -1.91
N LEU A 98 1.92 20.73 -1.91
CA LEU A 98 1.30 21.90 -1.28
C LEU A 98 0.65 21.57 0.08
N GLY A 99 0.80 20.33 0.56
CA GLY A 99 0.23 19.88 1.84
C GLY A 99 -1.26 19.53 1.79
N MET A 100 -1.88 19.49 0.62
CA MET A 100 -3.25 18.96 0.49
C MET A 100 -3.22 17.44 0.51
N GLN A 101 -4.08 16.87 1.36
CA GLN A 101 -4.23 15.43 1.51
C GLN A 101 -5.55 14.97 0.89
N SER A 102 -5.48 13.94 0.06
CA SER A 102 -6.64 13.14 -0.36
C SER A 102 -6.53 11.75 0.25
N VAL A 103 -7.62 11.23 0.81
CA VAL A 103 -7.61 9.93 1.49
C VAL A 103 -8.68 9.04 0.88
N VAL A 104 -8.29 7.86 0.41
CA VAL A 104 -9.20 6.83 -0.12
C VAL A 104 -9.18 5.61 0.79
N LYS A 105 -10.36 5.17 1.22
CA LYS A 105 -10.52 4.04 2.14
C LYS A 105 -10.79 2.74 1.38
N PHE A 106 -10.10 1.69 1.80
CA PHE A 106 -10.24 0.33 1.31
C PHE A 106 -10.57 -0.59 2.47
N ARG A 107 -11.48 -1.54 2.28
CA ARG A 107 -11.91 -2.46 3.33
C ARG A 107 -11.84 -3.90 2.85
N TRP A 108 -11.55 -4.81 3.78
CA TRP A 108 -11.70 -6.24 3.56
C TRP A 108 -13.15 -6.67 3.73
N ASN A 109 -13.75 -7.27 2.69
CA ASN A 109 -15.17 -7.67 2.72
C ASN A 109 -15.40 -9.17 2.99
N GLY A 110 -14.37 -9.90 3.39
CA GLY A 110 -14.40 -11.35 3.60
C GLY A 110 -13.78 -12.16 2.46
N ASN A 111 -13.82 -11.64 1.22
CA ASN A 111 -13.26 -12.31 0.04
C ASN A 111 -12.13 -11.52 -0.63
N GLY A 112 -12.17 -10.19 -0.56
CA GLY A 112 -11.21 -9.32 -1.22
C GLY A 112 -11.22 -7.91 -0.65
N VAL A 113 -10.50 -7.02 -1.32
CA VAL A 113 -10.43 -5.60 -0.97
C VAL A 113 -11.42 -4.82 -1.83
N GLU A 114 -12.29 -4.07 -1.18
CA GLU A 114 -13.21 -3.15 -1.83
C GLU A 114 -12.87 -1.70 -1.50
N LEU A 115 -13.08 -0.81 -2.47
CA LEU A 115 -13.00 0.63 -2.25
C LEU A 115 -14.31 1.10 -1.64
N ILE A 116 -14.25 1.72 -0.47
CA ILE A 116 -15.44 2.23 0.25
C ILE A 116 -15.57 3.77 0.20
N GLY A 117 -14.67 4.44 -0.53
CA GLY A 117 -14.75 5.87 -0.85
C GLY A 117 -14.21 6.81 0.21
N ASN A 118 -14.27 8.11 -0.10
CA ASN A 118 -13.85 9.20 0.78
C ASN A 118 -15.09 9.66 1.56
N GLY A 119 -15.44 8.93 2.62
CA GLY A 119 -16.43 9.38 3.60
C GLY A 119 -15.83 10.40 4.54
#